data_AF-R7TJY3-F1
#
_entry.id   AF-R7TJY3-F1
#
_cell.length_a   1.000
_cell.length_b   1.000
_cell.length_c   1.000
_cell.angle_alpha   90.00
_cell.angle_beta   90.00
_cell.angle_gamma   90.00
#
_symmetry.space_group_name_H-M   'P 1'
#
loop_
_entity.id
_entity.type
_entity.pdbx_description
1 polymer ?
#
loop_
_entity_poly.entity_id
_entity_poly.type
_entity_poly.pdbx_seq_one_letter_code
_entity_poly.pdbx_strand_id
1 'polypeptide(L)' 'QVLDRLQQYGLVLRPEKCFFGVPSIQFLGHQISATGCIPLPSKVATIRQLQAATNHKALHCFLGSMN' A
#
# COMPACT_ATOMS: atom_id res chain seq x y z
N GLN A 1 11.21 2.08 23.11
CA GLN A 1 10.66 1.24 22.02
C GLN A 1 9.69 2.10 21.18
N VAL A 2 9.11 1.59 20.08
CA VAL A 2 8.26 2.41 19.18
C VAL A 2 7.00 2.92 19.90
N LEU A 3 6.34 2.07 20.67
CA LEU A 3 5.13 2.44 21.42
C LEU A 3 5.42 3.54 22.47
N ASP A 4 6.53 3.44 23.21
CA ASP A 4 6.94 4.49 24.16
C ASP A 4 7.16 5.85 23.47
N ARG A 5 7.73 5.83 22.25
CA ARG A 5 7.93 7.06 21.46
C ARG A 5 6.60 7.67 21.04
N LEU A 6 5.64 6.86 20.59
CA LEU A 6 4.31 7.37 20.26
C LEU A 6 3.66 8.04 21.47
N GLN A 7 3.76 7.42 22.65
CA GLN A 7 3.27 7.98 23.90
C GLN A 7 3.98 9.30 24.27
N GLN A 8 5.31 9.36 24.16
CA GLN A 8 6.11 10.56 24.45
C GLN A 8 5.69 11.77 23.61
N TYR A 9 5.29 11.54 22.35
CA TYR A 9 4.85 12.60 21.42
C TYR A 9 3.31 12.76 21.36
N GLY A 10 2.56 12.11 22.25
CA GLY A 10 1.10 12.24 22.31
C GLY A 10 0.34 11.66 21.12
N LEU A 11 0.93 10.72 20.38
CA LEU A 11 0.28 10.02 19.28
C LEU A 11 -0.56 8.86 19.80
N VAL A 12 -1.87 8.87 19.50
CA VAL A 12 -2.81 7.83 19.90
C VAL A 12 -3.04 6.86 18.74
N LEU A 13 -2.92 5.57 19.03
CA LEU A 13 -3.21 4.50 18.08
C LEU A 13 -4.69 4.14 18.09
N ARG A 14 -5.22 3.76 16.93
CA ARG A 14 -6.57 3.17 16.82
C ARG A 14 -6.42 1.63 16.85
N PRO A 15 -6.82 0.93 17.93
CA PRO A 15 -6.57 -0.51 18.07
C PRO A 15 -7.12 -1.34 16.92
N GLU A 16 -8.30 -0.97 16.40
CA GLU A 16 -8.97 -1.61 15.25
C GLU A 16 -8.11 -1.64 13.96
N LYS A 17 -7.12 -0.74 13.85
CA LYS A 17 -6.23 -0.62 12.68
C LYS A 17 -4.83 -1.16 12.97
N CYS A 18 -4.55 -1.64 14.18
CA CYS A 18 -3.24 -2.13 14.57
C CYS A 18 -3.20 -3.65 14.52
N PHE A 19 -2.17 -4.19 13.87
CA PHE A 19 -1.96 -5.63 13.73
C PHE A 19 -0.54 -5.95 14.22
N PHE A 20 -0.43 -6.87 15.17
CA PHE A 20 0.84 -7.25 15.79
C PHE A 20 1.06 -8.75 15.68
N GLY A 21 2.29 -9.18 15.35
CA GLY A 21 2.65 -10.59 15.29
C GLY A 21 1.88 -11.43 14.26
N VAL A 22 1.28 -10.80 13.26
CA VAL A 22 0.50 -11.50 12.22
C VAL A 22 1.42 -12.08 11.14
N PRO A 23 1.10 -13.26 10.56
CA PRO A 23 1.91 -13.89 9.51
C PRO A 23 1.88 -13.12 8.18
N SER A 24 0.88 -12.27 7.98
CA SER A 24 0.78 -11.38 6.83
C SER A 24 -0.04 -10.13 7.14
N ILE A 25 0.26 -9.01 6.47
CA ILE A 25 -0.42 -7.73 6.62
C ILE A 25 -0.52 -6.97 5.28
N GLN A 26 -1.59 -6.21 5.10
CA GLN A 26 -1.68 -5.25 3.99
C GLN A 26 -1.06 -3.92 4.39
N PHE A 27 -0.08 -3.44 3.62
CA PHE A 27 0.60 -2.18 3.87
C PHE A 27 1.01 -1.51 2.57
N LEU A 28 0.70 -0.21 2.43
CA LEU A 28 1.04 0.62 1.26
C LEU A 28 0.72 -0.03 -0.11
N GLY A 29 -0.45 -0.66 -0.22
CA GLY A 29 -0.89 -1.30 -1.48
C GLY A 29 -0.25 -2.66 -1.76
N HIS A 30 0.41 -3.27 -0.78
CA HIS A 30 1.01 -4.59 -0.88
C HIS A 30 0.50 -5.53 0.22
N GLN A 31 0.47 -6.82 -0.08
CA GLN A 31 0.41 -7.90 0.89
C GLN A 31 1.85 -8.27 1.27
N ILE A 32 2.18 -8.13 2.55
CA ILE A 32 3.48 -8.49 3.11
C ILE A 32 3.32 -9.79 3.90
N SER A 33 4.18 -10.76 3.66
CA SER A 33 4.24 -12.03 4.40
C SER A 33 5.68 -12.56 4.48
N ALA A 34 5.87 -13.68 5.17
CA ALA A 34 7.17 -14.38 5.21
C ALA A 34 7.71 -14.78 3.82
N THR A 35 6.82 -14.94 2.83
CA THR A 35 7.21 -15.35 1.46
C THR A 35 7.56 -14.17 0.56
N GLY A 36 7.31 -12.93 0.99
CA GLY A 36 7.67 -11.72 0.24
C GLY A 36 6.64 -10.60 0.31
N CYS A 37 6.78 -9.64 -0.61
CA CYS A 37 5.93 -8.47 -0.76
C CYS A 37 5.27 -8.51 -2.15
N ILE A 38 3.96 -8.65 -2.20
CA ILE A 38 3.20 -8.79 -3.45
C ILE A 38 2.21 -7.64 -3.57
N PRO A 39 2.09 -6.95 -4.71
CA PRO A 39 1.07 -5.93 -4.91
C PRO A 39 -0.34 -6.47 -4.65
N LEU A 40 -1.21 -5.67 -4.04
CA LEU A 40 -2.59 -6.09 -3.82
C LEU A 40 -3.30 -6.32 -5.16
N PRO A 41 -4.19 -7.34 -5.26
CA PRO A 41 -4.94 -7.61 -6.47
C PRO A 41 -5.73 -6.40 -6.97
N SER A 42 -6.24 -5.57 -6.06
CA SER A 42 -6.93 -4.32 -6.39
C SER A 42 -6.03 -3.33 -7.15
N LYS A 43 -4.78 -3.17 -6.71
CA LYS A 43 -3.80 -2.28 -7.37
C LYS A 43 -3.49 -2.76 -8.79
N VAL A 44 -3.35 -4.08 -8.97
CA VAL A 44 -3.13 -4.69 -10.29
C VAL A 44 -4.38 -4.58 -11.18
N ALA A 45 -5.57 -4.78 -10.61
CA ALA A 45 -6.83 -4.68 -11.35
C ALA A 45 -7.06 -3.28 -11.92
N THR A 46 -6.75 -2.23 -11.14
CA THR A 46 -6.83 -0.85 -11.63
C THR A 46 -5.97 -0.63 -12.87
N ILE A 47 -4.74 -1.14 -12.89
CA ILE A 47 -3.84 -1.01 -14.05
C ILE A 47 -4.40 -1.76 -15.26
N ARG A 48 -4.94 -2.97 -15.06
CA ARG A 48 -5.53 -3.80 -16.14
C ARG A 48 -6.78 -3.20 -16.77
N GLN A 49 -7.54 -2.40 -16.01
CA GLN A 49 -8.78 -1.78 -16.47
C GLN A 49 -8.57 -0.41 -17.12
N LEU A 50 -7.37 0.15 -17.03
CA LEU A 50 -7.04 1.40 -17.71
C LEU A 50 -7.18 1.22 -19.22
N GLN A 51 -7.90 2.15 -19.85
CA GLN A 51 -7.99 2.23 -21.29
C GLN A 51 -6.60 2.52 -21.88
N ALA A 52 -6.34 2.01 -23.08
CA ALA A 52 -5.10 2.28 -23.79
C ALA A 52 -4.90 3.80 -23.93
N ALA A 53 -3.70 4.29 -23.58
CA ALA A 53 -3.39 5.70 -23.67
C ALA A 53 -3.48 6.16 -25.13
N THR A 54 -4.39 7.10 -25.41
CA THR A 54 -4.62 7.62 -26.77
C THR A 54 -3.81 8.87 -27.09
N ASN A 55 -3.14 9.45 -26.09
CA ASN A 55 -2.32 10.65 -26.23
C ASN A 55 -1.14 10.65 -25.25
N HIS A 56 -0.18 11.53 -25.50
CA HIS A 56 1.04 11.63 -24.71
C HIS A 56 0.77 11.90 -23.22
N LYS A 57 -0.20 12.75 -22.88
CA LYS A 57 -0.56 13.03 -21.49
C LYS A 57 -1.09 11.79 -20.77
N ALA A 58 -1.96 11.01 -21.43
CA ALA A 58 -2.48 9.76 -20.90
C ALA A 58 -1.38 8.72 -20.70
N LEU A 59 -0.40 8.67 -21.60
CA LEU A 59 0.76 7.79 -21.47
C LEU A 59 1.62 8.15 -20.25
N HIS A 60 1.89 9.45 -20.03
CA HIS A 60 2.61 9.91 -18.83
C HIS A 60 1.85 9.60 -17.53
N CYS A 61 0.53 9.79 -17.51
CA CYS A 61 -0.29 9.42 -16.35
C CYS A 61 -0.23 7.91 -16.07
N PHE A 62 -0.25 7.07 -17.11
CA PHE A 62 -0.10 5.63 -16.98
C PHE A 62 1.28 5.22 -16.44
N LEU A 63 2.37 5.81 -16.95
CA LEU A 63 3.71 5.56 -16.43
C LEU A 63 3.82 6.02 -14.97
N GLY A 64 3.23 7.17 -14.62
CA GLY A 64 3.20 7.68 -13.26
C GLY A 64 2.44 6.80 -12.27
N SER A 65 1.40 6.07 -12.70
CA SER A 65 0.64 5.18 -11.82
C SER A 65 1.33 3.83 -11.56
N MET A 66 2.34 3.47 -12.35
CA MET A 66 3.14 2.27 -12.18
C MET A 66 4.38 2.46 -11.30
N ASN A 67 4.89 3.69 -11.21
CA ASN A 67 6.00 4.07 -10.33
C ASN A 67 5.56 4.13 -8.86
#